data_AF-A0A944RCX1-F1
#
_entry.id   AF-A0A944RCX1-F1
#
_cell.length_a   1.000
_cell.length_b   1.000
_cell.length_c   1.000
_cell.angle_alpha   90.00
_cell.angle_beta   90.00
_cell.angle_gamma   90.00
#
_symmetry.space_group_name_H-M   'P 1'
#
loop_
_entity.id
_entity.type
_entity.pdbx_description
1 polymer ?
#
loop_
_entity_poly.entity_id
_entity_poly.type
_entity_poly.pdbx_seq_one_letter_code
_entity_poly.pdbx_strand_id
1 'polypeptide(L)'
;MRRNQWIQAYKNAPWRKQLQFIGVFSATIIFIAIIAGVYLNVTARAAALGREIQDIQDDKEILKRDIEDMNTRLAFLTTNEEMERRALEAGFVLIMPGTAEYYQYEAYGGKQTAELAPIGNQIPENLFNLPREYTISLFEWIQETIYLFGVQTGVRSGGNAP
;
A
#
# COMPACT_ATOMS: atom_id res chain seq x y z
N MET A 1 -28.69 28.77 -79.11
CA MET A 1 -29.15 28.62 -77.71
C MET A 1 -28.59 27.30 -77.17
N ARG A 2 -27.56 27.34 -76.30
CA ARG A 2 -26.84 26.16 -75.78
C ARG A 2 -27.19 25.91 -74.31
N ARG A 3 -27.51 24.65 -74.05
CA ARG A 3 -28.03 24.01 -72.83
C ARG A 3 -27.04 24.05 -71.67
N ASN A 4 -27.60 24.33 -70.49
CA ASN A 4 -26.99 24.36 -69.17
C ASN A 4 -25.97 23.23 -68.90
N GLN A 5 -24.77 23.61 -68.49
CA GLN A 5 -23.82 22.71 -67.83
C GLN A 5 -23.98 22.87 -66.31
N TRP A 6 -25.12 22.38 -65.80
CA TRP A 6 -25.14 21.89 -64.43
C TRP A 6 -24.22 20.67 -64.38
N ILE A 7 -23.59 20.47 -63.22
CA ILE A 7 -22.66 19.38 -62.89
C ILE A 7 -21.20 19.76 -63.20
N GLN A 8 -20.69 20.77 -62.50
CA GLN A 8 -19.29 20.71 -62.05
C GLN A 8 -19.16 19.47 -61.15
N ALA A 9 -18.87 18.36 -61.82
CA ALA A 9 -18.77 17.04 -61.26
C ALA A 9 -17.73 16.98 -60.14
N TYR A 10 -18.06 16.20 -59.11
CA TYR A 10 -17.08 15.41 -58.38
C TYR A 10 -16.08 16.16 -57.50
N LYS A 11 -16.46 17.28 -56.88
CA LYS A 11 -15.50 18.07 -56.11
C LYS A 11 -14.99 17.44 -54.81
N ASN A 12 -15.49 16.31 -54.31
CA ASN A 12 -14.89 15.69 -53.14
C ASN A 12 -15.14 14.20 -53.19
N ALA A 13 -14.08 13.40 -53.32
CA ALA A 13 -14.15 11.94 -53.25
C ALA A 13 -14.74 11.53 -51.88
N PRO A 14 -16.04 11.18 -51.79
CA PRO A 14 -16.73 11.04 -50.50
C PRO A 14 -16.25 9.80 -49.74
N TRP A 15 -15.60 8.86 -50.42
CA TRP A 15 -15.04 7.65 -49.84
C TRP A 15 -14.01 7.91 -48.73
N ARG A 16 -13.23 9.01 -48.79
CA ARG A 16 -12.26 9.34 -47.74
C ARG A 16 -12.94 9.76 -46.44
N LYS A 17 -14.03 10.54 -46.52
CA LYS A 17 -14.84 10.93 -45.35
C LYS A 17 -15.51 9.71 -44.71
N GLN A 18 -16.00 8.77 -45.53
CA GLN A 18 -16.62 7.54 -45.04
C GLN A 18 -15.59 6.61 -44.36
N LEU A 19 -14.42 6.40 -44.97
CA LEU A 19 -13.34 5.61 -44.38
C LEU A 19 -12.78 6.24 -43.11
N GLN A 20 -12.63 7.57 -43.06
CA GLN A 20 -12.20 8.28 -41.86
C GLN A 20 -13.20 8.13 -40.72
N PHE A 21 -14.51 8.15 -41.00
CA PHE A 21 -15.55 7.98 -39.98
C PHE A 21 -15.53 6.56 -39.39
N ILE A 22 -15.36 5.54 -40.23
CA ILE A 22 -15.21 4.14 -39.79
C ILE A 22 -13.93 3.96 -38.97
N GLY A 23 -12.82 4.60 -39.37
CA GLY A 23 -11.56 4.59 -38.63
C GLY A 23 -11.68 5.25 -37.26
N VAL A 24 -12.30 6.43 -37.18
CA VAL A 24 -12.54 7.11 -35.89
C VAL A 24 -13.48 6.30 -35.01
N PHE A 25 -14.57 5.76 -35.57
CA PHE A 25 -15.52 4.96 -34.82
C PHE A 25 -14.89 3.69 -34.23
N SER A 26 -14.11 2.97 -35.03
CA SER A 26 -13.37 1.78 -34.54
C SER A 26 -12.30 2.16 -33.51
N ALA A 27 -11.55 3.24 -33.72
CA ALA A 27 -10.57 3.73 -32.75
C ALA A 27 -11.23 4.11 -31.41
N THR A 28 -12.39 4.77 -31.43
CA THR A 28 -13.15 5.09 -30.22
C THR A 28 -13.59 3.83 -29.48
N ILE A 29 -14.07 2.80 -30.18
CA ILE A 29 -14.45 1.53 -29.55
C ILE A 29 -13.24 0.84 -28.92
N ILE A 30 -12.11 0.78 -29.63
CA ILE A 30 -10.86 0.20 -29.11
C ILE A 30 -10.39 0.97 -27.87
N PHE A 31 -10.46 2.30 -27.90
CA PHE A 31 -10.09 3.14 -26.77
C PHE A 31 -10.96 2.84 -25.53
N ILE A 32 -12.28 2.73 -25.71
CA ILE A 32 -13.20 2.35 -24.63
C ILE A 32 -12.90 0.93 -24.13
N ALA A 33 -12.60 -0.01 -25.03
CA ALA A 33 -12.27 -1.39 -24.67
C ALA A 33 -10.98 -1.48 -23.84
N ILE A 34 -9.96 -0.66 -24.14
CA ILE A 34 -8.72 -0.58 -23.35
C ILE A 34 -9.04 -0.08 -21.94
N ILE A 35 -9.81 1.01 -21.82
CA ILE A 35 -10.21 1.56 -20.51
C ILE A 35 -10.99 0.51 -19.72
N ALA A 36 -11.94 -0.17 -20.35
CA ALA A 36 -12.72 -1.23 -19.72
C ALA A 36 -11.84 -2.42 -19.27
N GLY A 37 -10.86 -2.81 -20.08
CA GLY A 37 -9.92 -3.88 -19.75
C GLY A 37 -9.04 -3.54 -18.55
N VAL A 38 -8.50 -2.31 -18.50
CA VAL A 38 -7.72 -1.82 -17.35
C VAL A 38 -8.60 -1.78 -16.09
N TYR A 39 -9.81 -1.22 -16.19
CA TYR A 39 -10.74 -1.14 -15.07
C TYR A 39 -11.07 -2.53 -14.51
N LEU A 40 -11.39 -3.50 -15.39
CA LEU A 40 -11.68 -4.86 -14.99
C LEU A 40 -10.49 -5.56 -14.31
N ASN A 41 -9.26 -5.34 -14.82
CA ASN A 41 -8.05 -5.90 -14.24
C ASN A 41 -7.77 -5.36 -12.84
N VAL A 42 -7.94 -4.04 -12.65
CA VAL A 42 -7.77 -3.37 -11.35
C VAL A 42 -8.84 -3.84 -10.36
N THR A 43 -10.11 -3.88 -10.76
CA THR A 43 -11.21 -4.34 -9.89
C THR A 43 -11.02 -5.80 -9.48
N ALA A 44 -10.57 -6.68 -10.39
CA ALA A 44 -10.31 -8.08 -10.06
C ALA A 44 -9.14 -8.24 -9.06
N ARG A 45 -8.04 -7.49 -9.24
CA ARG A 45 -6.91 -7.50 -8.31
C ARG A 45 -7.27 -6.91 -6.95
N ALA A 46 -8.05 -5.83 -6.93
CA ALA A 46 -8.52 -5.21 -5.70
C ALA A 46 -9.43 -6.15 -4.89
N ALA A 47 -10.30 -6.91 -5.57
CA ALA A 47 -11.15 -7.90 -4.91
C ALA A 47 -10.34 -9.08 -4.33
N ALA A 48 -9.27 -9.50 -5.00
CA ALA A 48 -8.39 -10.56 -4.50
C ALA A 48 -7.56 -10.10 -3.28
N LEU A 49 -6.95 -8.90 -3.36
CA LEU A 49 -6.18 -8.30 -2.27
C LEU A 49 -7.04 -7.95 -1.06
N GLY A 50 -8.32 -7.60 -1.27
CA GLY A 50 -9.25 -7.29 -0.18
C GLY A 50 -9.46 -8.45 0.79
N ARG A 51 -9.44 -9.70 0.31
CA ARG A 51 -9.55 -10.89 1.18
C ARG A 51 -8.31 -11.05 2.05
N GLU A 52 -7.12 -10.96 1.45
CA GLU A 52 -5.86 -11.09 2.17
C GLU A 52 -5.71 -9.99 3.24
N ILE A 53 -6.14 -8.77 2.92
CA ILE A 53 -6.20 -7.66 3.89
C ILE A 53 -7.16 -7.96 5.04
N GLN A 54 -8.27 -8.64 4.76
CA GLN A 54 -9.24 -9.03 5.79
C GLN A 54 -8.69 -10.15 6.68
N ASP A 55 -8.07 -11.17 6.10
CA ASP A 55 -7.43 -12.26 6.85
C ASP A 55 -6.33 -11.69 7.80
N ILE A 56 -5.49 -10.78 7.31
CA ILE A 56 -4.46 -10.11 8.13
C ILE A 56 -5.09 -9.26 9.25
N GLN A 57 -6.24 -8.63 9.01
CA GLN A 57 -6.94 -7.86 10.05
C GLN A 57 -7.53 -8.77 11.13
N ASP A 58 -8.08 -9.92 10.73
CA ASP A 58 -8.61 -10.90 11.67
C ASP A 58 -7.47 -11.48 12.54
N ASP A 59 -6.33 -11.83 11.93
CA ASP A 59 -5.14 -12.28 12.65
C ASP A 59 -4.64 -11.22 13.65
N LYS A 60 -4.66 -9.94 13.26
CA LYS A 60 -4.28 -8.83 14.14
C LYS A 60 -5.19 -8.72 15.36
N GLU A 61 -6.50 -8.86 15.17
CA GLU A 61 -7.45 -8.77 16.28
C GLU A 61 -7.31 -9.96 17.24
N ILE A 62 -7.06 -11.17 16.71
CA ILE A 62 -6.75 -12.36 17.51
C ILE A 62 -5.51 -12.10 18.37
N LEU A 63 -4.41 -11.66 17.76
CA LEU A 63 -3.16 -11.42 18.48
C LEU A 63 -3.31 -10.32 19.54
N LYS A 64 -4.04 -9.25 19.24
CA LYS A 64 -4.32 -8.19 20.20
C LYS A 64 -5.08 -8.72 21.41
N ARG A 65 -6.10 -9.55 21.18
CA ARG A 65 -6.88 -10.17 22.25
C ARG A 65 -6.00 -11.06 23.14
N ASP A 66 -5.08 -11.81 22.56
CA ASP A 66 -4.14 -12.65 23.30
C ASP A 66 -3.18 -11.81 24.17
N ILE A 67 -2.67 -10.69 23.64
CA ILE A 67 -1.84 -9.75 24.40
C ILE A 67 -2.61 -9.20 25.61
N GLU A 68 -3.88 -8.82 25.42
CA GLU A 68 -4.71 -8.30 26.51
C GLU A 68 -5.02 -9.37 27.57
N ASP A 69 -5.24 -10.64 27.17
CA ASP A 69 -5.38 -11.75 28.12
C ASP A 69 -4.10 -11.95 28.93
N MET A 70 -2.94 -11.96 28.26
CA MET A 70 -1.63 -12.07 28.92
C MET A 70 -1.37 -10.91 29.88
N ASN A 71 -1.67 -9.68 29.47
CA ASN A 71 -1.53 -8.50 30.33
C ASN A 71 -2.44 -8.59 31.56
N THR A 72 -3.68 -9.07 31.38
CA THR A 72 -4.61 -9.28 32.49
C THR A 72 -4.08 -10.33 33.47
N ARG A 73 -3.54 -11.44 32.97
CA ARG A 73 -2.91 -12.47 33.81
C ARG A 73 -1.67 -11.96 34.54
N LEU A 74 -0.82 -11.21 33.85
CA LEU A 74 0.35 -10.58 34.45
C LEU A 74 -0.09 -9.63 35.56
N ALA A 75 -1.04 -8.74 35.28
CA ALA A 75 -1.59 -7.83 36.28
C ALA A 75 -2.07 -8.59 37.52
N PHE A 76 -2.86 -9.64 37.34
CA PHE A 76 -3.33 -10.50 38.43
C PHE A 76 -2.18 -11.10 39.25
N LEU A 77 -1.20 -11.72 38.58
CA LEU A 77 -0.05 -12.34 39.26
C LEU A 77 0.84 -11.31 39.97
N THR A 78 0.96 -10.10 39.42
CA THR A 78 1.75 -9.00 40.00
C THR A 78 0.98 -8.16 41.01
N THR A 79 -0.25 -8.54 41.36
CA THR A 79 -0.95 -7.88 42.46
C THR A 79 -0.17 -8.11 43.76
N ASN A 80 -0.17 -7.10 44.63
CA ASN A 80 0.50 -7.20 45.93
C ASN A 80 -0.01 -8.40 46.73
N GLU A 81 -1.30 -8.71 46.65
CA GLU A 81 -1.93 -9.85 47.32
C GLU A 81 -1.37 -11.19 46.82
N GLU A 82 -1.32 -11.43 45.51
CA GLU A 82 -0.76 -12.69 44.96
C GLU A 82 0.77 -12.78 45.13
N MET A 83 1.48 -11.65 45.15
CA MET A 83 2.90 -11.64 45.47
C MET A 83 3.17 -11.93 46.95
N GLU A 84 2.39 -11.32 47.85
CA GLU A 84 2.48 -11.56 49.29
C GLU A 84 2.13 -13.01 49.62
N ARG A 85 1.04 -13.54 49.08
CA ARG A 85 0.65 -14.94 49.25
C ARG A 85 1.79 -15.89 48.85
N ARG A 86 2.37 -15.70 47.67
CA ARG A 86 3.50 -16.52 47.19
C ARG A 86 4.76 -16.34 48.03
N ALA A 87 5.02 -15.14 48.54
CA ALA A 87 6.15 -14.90 49.43
C ALA A 87 5.98 -15.65 50.76
N LEU A 88 4.80 -15.58 51.36
CA LEU A 88 4.48 -16.31 52.58
C LEU A 88 4.56 -17.84 52.37
N GLU A 89 4.05 -18.35 51.25
CA GLU A 89 4.16 -19.77 50.88
C GLU A 89 5.62 -20.23 50.68
N ALA A 90 6.48 -19.34 50.18
CA ALA A 90 7.92 -19.60 50.04
C ALA A 90 8.70 -19.45 51.37
N GLY A 91 8.02 -19.15 52.48
CA GLY A 91 8.62 -19.03 53.81
C GLY A 91 9.22 -17.66 54.11
N PHE A 92 8.94 -16.64 53.28
CA PHE A 92 9.30 -15.26 53.62
C PHE A 92 8.43 -14.74 54.77
N VAL A 93 8.99 -13.82 55.54
CA VAL A 93 8.31 -13.16 56.66
C VAL A 93 8.22 -11.65 56.41
N LEU A 94 7.13 -11.04 56.86
CA LEU A 94 6.95 -9.59 56.78
C LEU A 94 7.99 -8.87 57.64
N ILE A 95 8.78 -8.00 57.02
CA ILE A 95 9.76 -7.18 57.72
C ILE A 95 9.05 -5.95 58.29
N MET A 96 9.09 -5.77 59.60
CA MET A 96 8.62 -4.54 60.24
C MET A 96 9.72 -3.47 60.17
N PRO A 97 9.37 -2.17 60.05
CA PRO A 97 10.34 -1.07 59.93
C PRO A 97 11.43 -1.01 61.01
N GLY A 98 11.19 -1.62 62.19
CA GLY A 98 12.16 -1.70 63.29
C GLY A 98 13.08 -2.92 63.29
N THR A 99 12.92 -3.85 62.34
CA THR A 99 13.70 -5.12 62.26
C THR A 99 14.62 -5.19 61.03
N ALA A 100 14.61 -4.15 60.19
CA ALA A 100 15.42 -4.11 58.98
C ALA A 100 16.86 -3.67 59.28
N GLU A 101 17.81 -4.60 59.17
CA GLU A 101 19.24 -4.29 59.17
C GLU A 101 19.70 -4.10 57.71
N TYR A 102 20.22 -2.91 57.40
CA TYR A 102 20.65 -2.56 56.05
C TYR A 102 22.15 -2.82 55.89
N TYR A 103 22.51 -3.76 55.03
CA TYR A 103 23.89 -4.03 54.66
C TYR A 103 24.24 -3.33 53.33
N GLN A 104 25.22 -2.44 53.34
CA GLN A 104 25.75 -1.84 52.10
C GLN A 104 26.71 -2.83 51.44
N TYR A 105 26.31 -3.36 50.28
CA TYR A 105 27.15 -4.21 49.47
C TYR A 105 27.90 -3.37 48.42
N GLU A 106 29.22 -3.26 48.55
CA GLU A 106 30.05 -2.40 47.69
C GLU A 106 29.99 -2.78 46.20
N ALA A 107 29.65 -4.03 45.87
CA ALA A 107 29.48 -4.50 44.50
C ALA A 107 28.06 -4.32 43.93
N TYR A 108 27.14 -3.66 44.66
CA TYR A 108 25.79 -3.42 44.17
C TYR A 108 25.76 -2.20 43.23
N GLY A 109 25.71 -2.46 41.92
CA GLY A 109 25.71 -1.43 40.86
C GLY A 109 24.43 -0.58 40.73
N GLY A 110 23.51 -0.65 41.70
CA GLY A 110 22.24 0.08 41.68
C GLY A 110 21.13 -0.59 40.87
N LYS A 111 19.93 0.02 40.89
CA LYS A 111 18.79 -0.45 40.07
C LYS A 111 19.12 -0.21 38.60
N GLN A 112 19.20 -1.28 37.83
CA GLN A 112 19.27 -1.18 36.38
C GLN A 112 17.91 -0.70 35.87
N THR A 113 17.89 0.44 35.18
CA THR A 113 16.73 0.87 34.40
C THR A 113 16.50 -0.17 33.31
N ALA A 114 15.40 -0.92 33.41
CA ALA A 114 14.99 -1.80 32.32
C ALA A 114 14.53 -0.92 31.15
N GLU A 115 15.18 -1.06 29.99
CA GLU A 115 14.74 -0.45 28.75
C GLU A 115 13.54 -1.25 28.23
N LEU A 116 12.33 -0.86 28.65
CA LEU A 116 11.09 -1.60 28.41
C LEU A 116 10.56 -1.49 26.97
N ALA A 117 11.17 -0.65 26.14
CA ALA A 117 10.84 -0.52 24.73
C ALA A 117 12.14 -0.36 23.93
N PRO A 118 12.31 -1.07 22.81
CA PRO A 118 13.36 -0.74 21.86
C PRO A 118 13.20 0.72 21.45
N ILE A 119 14.27 1.52 21.55
CA ILE A 119 14.37 2.81 20.84
C ILE A 119 13.95 2.52 19.41
N GLY A 120 12.82 3.13 18.99
CA GLY A 120 12.08 2.75 17.80
C GLY A 120 13.03 2.40 16.66
N ASN A 121 13.04 1.13 16.24
CA ASN A 121 13.81 0.70 15.09
C ASN A 121 13.55 1.73 13.99
N GLN A 122 14.61 2.44 13.59
CA GLN A 122 14.60 3.18 12.34
C GLN A 122 14.16 2.16 11.30
N ILE A 123 12.92 2.26 10.84
CA ILE A 123 12.40 1.43 9.76
C ILE A 123 13.44 1.61 8.66
N PRO A 124 14.22 0.58 8.30
CA PRO A 124 15.25 0.77 7.31
C PRO A 124 14.56 1.29 6.06
N GLU A 125 15.00 2.44 5.54
CA GLU A 125 14.38 3.12 4.40
C GLU A 125 14.24 2.18 3.17
N ASN A 126 14.99 1.06 3.16
CA ASN A 126 14.95 0.05 2.11
C ASN A 126 13.74 -0.92 2.17
N LEU A 127 12.88 -0.88 3.18
CA LEU A 127 11.67 -1.73 3.23
C LEU A 127 10.64 -1.35 2.16
N PHE A 128 10.74 -0.15 1.59
CA PHE A 128 9.85 0.34 0.54
C PHE A 128 10.50 0.25 -0.84
N ASN A 129 11.17 -0.85 -1.16
CA ASN A 129 11.57 -1.16 -2.52
C ASN A 129 10.35 -1.61 -3.35
N LEU A 130 9.32 -0.74 -3.39
CA LEU A 130 8.12 -0.91 -4.17
C LEU A 130 8.50 -0.87 -5.65
N PRO A 131 8.03 -1.83 -6.47
CA PRO A 131 8.21 -1.77 -7.91
C PRO A 131 7.73 -0.41 -8.46
N ARG A 132 8.42 0.12 -9.47
CA ARG A 132 8.20 1.48 -10.00
C ARG A 132 6.76 1.71 -10.45
N GLU A 133 6.09 0.65 -10.86
CA GLU A 133 4.69 0.63 -11.31
C GLU A 133 3.71 1.04 -10.20
N TYR A 134 4.11 0.93 -8.92
CA TYR A 134 3.30 1.33 -7.77
C TYR A 134 3.66 2.72 -7.21
N THR A 135 4.69 3.38 -7.76
CA THR A 135 5.16 4.70 -7.29
C THR A 135 4.96 5.82 -8.31
N ILE A 136 4.61 5.50 -9.56
CA ILE A 136 4.28 6.49 -10.60
C ILE A 136 2.79 6.78 -10.69
N SER A 137 2.45 7.98 -11.13
CA SER A 137 1.05 8.37 -11.38
C SER A 137 0.49 7.59 -12.57
N LEU A 138 -0.79 7.19 -12.48
CA LEU A 138 -1.55 6.62 -13.61
C LEU A 138 -1.46 7.50 -14.87
N PHE A 139 -1.44 8.82 -14.69
CA PHE A 139 -1.31 9.77 -15.79
C PHE A 139 0.08 9.73 -16.43
N GLU A 140 1.13 9.61 -15.62
CA GLU A 140 2.52 9.50 -16.07
C GLU A 140 2.75 8.19 -16.82
N TRP A 141 2.23 7.08 -16.30
CA TRP A 141 2.25 5.78 -16.99
C TRP A 141 1.51 5.80 -18.34
N ILE A 142 0.34 6.46 -18.41
CA ILE A 142 -0.42 6.62 -19.67
C ILE A 142 0.38 7.44 -20.68
N GLN A 143 1.01 8.54 -20.26
CA GLN A 143 1.84 9.36 -21.14
C GLN A 143 3.02 8.57 -21.71
N GLU A 144 3.72 7.80 -20.87
CA GLU A 144 4.82 6.94 -21.29
C GLU A 144 4.35 5.86 -22.29
N THR A 145 3.21 5.22 -22.00
CA THR A 145 2.63 4.20 -22.88
C THR A 145 2.25 4.77 -24.24
N ILE A 146 1.60 5.93 -24.28
CA ILE A 146 1.21 6.60 -25.53
C ILE A 146 2.46 7.06 -26.31
N TYR A 147 3.48 7.55 -25.61
CA TYR A 147 4.75 7.96 -26.22
C TYR A 147 5.46 6.76 -26.86
N LEU A 148 5.57 5.64 -26.15
CA LEU A 148 6.15 4.39 -26.66
C LEU A 148 5.38 3.85 -27.87
N PHE A 149 4.04 3.91 -27.83
CA PHE A 149 3.19 3.48 -28.95
C PHE A 149 3.29 4.44 -30.16
N GLY A 150 3.42 5.75 -29.90
CA GLY A 150 3.61 6.78 -30.93
C GLY A 150 4.97 6.71 -31.62
N VAL A 151 6.02 6.37 -30.87
CA VAL A 151 7.37 6.13 -31.39
C VAL A 151 7.40 4.88 -32.25
N GLN A 152 6.63 3.84 -31.91
CA GLN A 152 6.59 2.57 -32.65
C GLN A 152 5.71 2.63 -33.93
N THR A 153 4.72 3.53 -33.99
CA THR A 153 3.79 3.67 -35.13
C THR A 153 4.25 4.68 -36.21
N GLY A 154 5.49 5.16 -36.13
CA GLY A 154 6.13 5.82 -37.26
C GLY A 154 5.51 7.17 -37.67
N VAL A 155 4.90 7.91 -36.74
CA VAL A 155 4.54 9.32 -37.00
C VAL A 155 5.79 10.17 -36.79
N ARG A 156 6.68 10.14 -37.81
CA ARG A 156 7.75 11.12 -38.00
C ARG A 156 7.12 12.52 -38.11
N SER A 157 7.09 13.26 -37.01
CA SER A 157 7.00 14.72 -37.06
C SER A 157 8.34 15.24 -37.55
N GLY A 158 8.35 15.84 -38.73
CA GLY A 158 9.53 16.47 -39.29
C GLY A 158 9.87 17.79 -38.60
N GLY A 159 11.18 18.05 -38.51
CA GLY A 159 11.80 19.36 -38.28
C GLY A 159 12.15 19.63 -36.81
N ASN A 160 13.32 20.17 -36.46
CA ASN A 160 14.52 20.57 -37.17
C ASN A 160 15.66 20.54 -36.14
N ALA A 161 16.85 20.15 -36.56
CA ALA A 161 18.10 20.63 -35.98
C ALA A 161 18.76 21.54 -37.04
N PRO A 162 19.70 22.44 -36.71
CA PRO A 162 20.22 22.84 -35.40
C PRO A 162 19.64 24.17 -34.87
#